data_AF-A0A2W2AXK2-F1
#
_entry.id   AF-A0A2W2AXK2-F1
#
_cell.length_a   1.000
_cell.length_b   1.000
_cell.length_c   1.000
_cell.angle_alpha   90.00
_cell.angle_beta   90.00
_cell.angle_gamma   90.00
#
_symmetry.space_group_name_H-M   'P 1'
#
loop_
_entity.id
_entity.type
_entity.pdbx_description
1 polymer ?
#
loop_
_entity_poly.entity_id
_entity_poly.type
_entity_poly.pdbx_seq_one_letter_code
_entity_poly.pdbx_strand_id
1 'polypeptide(L)'
;MARIRATAATPWTDSAGTTWSPDAGYIGGDVHLGGIVPVGDSADQLLYSSHRWGMSAYEVRVPCPARYRVELHFAEVVFTEPGQRVFGVSLEGRPLARKLDVVDAVGAMRPFELRRDVQVTDGLLDIDFTAIVEDPMVSAISVDRVSACSGDASPGTPTPNGDVVYRISAAGNEYTAPDGSRWSADQYFDGGETSGQVSQHVAGTDADPLYGRHRWGMAGYALPVPENGTYSLVLHFAETVFTSPGQRVFGVTAEGDTLLSDLDVQAEAGTGQAYVRAFTVDVADGTLDVGFQSVVEDPMISAIEVVHVTGSEPEPEPTPTPTPTPTPT
;
A
#
# COMPACT_ATOMS: atom_id res chain seq x y z
N MET A 1 -1.43 -0.15 5.64
CA MET A 1 -2.29 0.94 6.18
C MET A 1 -2.03 1.12 7.67
N ALA A 2 -2.08 2.34 8.25
CA ALA A 2 -2.04 2.54 9.70
C ALA A 2 -3.19 3.45 10.18
N ARG A 3 -3.78 3.10 11.33
CA ARG A 3 -4.88 3.82 11.98
C ARG A 3 -4.60 3.83 13.47
N ILE A 4 -4.19 4.96 14.03
CA ILE A 4 -3.77 5.08 15.43
C ILE A 4 -4.77 5.95 16.16
N ARG A 5 -5.35 5.44 17.25
CA ARG A 5 -6.14 6.24 18.17
C ARG A 5 -5.24 6.67 19.34
N ALA A 6 -4.99 7.97 19.46
CA ALA A 6 -3.90 8.55 20.26
C ALA A 6 -4.02 8.37 21.79
N THR A 7 -5.02 7.66 22.28
CA THR A 7 -5.19 7.34 23.72
C THR A 7 -5.63 5.90 23.96
N ALA A 8 -5.72 5.08 22.92
CA ALA A 8 -6.26 3.73 23.03
C ALA A 8 -5.20 2.78 23.58
N ALA A 9 -5.54 2.02 24.62
CA ALA A 9 -4.70 0.93 25.14
C ALA A 9 -4.94 -0.40 24.41
N THR A 10 -6.09 -0.53 23.74
CA THR A 10 -6.51 -1.72 22.99
C THR A 10 -7.09 -1.30 21.64
N PRO A 11 -7.08 -2.17 20.62
CA PRO A 11 -7.74 -1.88 19.36
C PRO A 11 -9.22 -1.52 19.55
N TRP A 12 -9.72 -0.63 18.70
CA TRP A 12 -11.11 -0.20 18.70
C TRP A 12 -11.62 -0.08 17.27
N THR A 13 -12.87 -0.49 17.02
CA THR A 13 -13.49 -0.41 15.69
C THR A 13 -14.52 0.70 15.70
N ASP A 14 -14.43 1.59 14.70
CA ASP A 14 -15.38 2.70 14.53
C ASP A 14 -16.70 2.27 13.90
N SER A 15 -17.66 3.19 13.82
CA SER A 15 -18.98 2.94 13.28
C SER A 15 -18.98 2.59 11.78
N ALA A 16 -17.91 2.94 11.07
CA ALA A 16 -17.68 2.58 9.68
C ALA A 16 -17.00 1.20 9.50
N GLY A 17 -16.65 0.53 10.61
CA GLY A 17 -15.98 -0.77 10.60
C GLY A 17 -14.46 -0.70 10.50
N THR A 18 -13.86 0.50 10.57
CA THR A 18 -12.40 0.67 10.54
C THR A 18 -11.83 0.33 11.91
N THR A 19 -10.81 -0.55 11.95
CA THR A 19 -10.11 -0.88 13.19
C THR A 19 -8.91 0.03 13.40
N TRP A 20 -8.91 0.72 14.53
CA TRP A 20 -7.86 1.60 15.02
C TRP A 20 -6.99 0.87 16.03
N SER A 21 -5.68 0.89 15.83
CA SER A 21 -4.69 0.30 16.72
C SER A 21 -4.52 1.14 18.00
N PRO A 22 -3.95 0.54 19.06
CA PRO A 22 -3.51 1.28 20.23
C PRO A 22 -2.55 2.42 19.89
N ASP A 23 -2.47 3.39 20.79
CA ASP A 23 -1.56 4.52 20.68
C ASP A 23 -0.10 4.05 20.73
N ALA A 24 0.68 4.39 19.71
CA ALA A 24 2.07 3.95 19.55
C ALA A 24 2.85 4.95 18.69
N GLY A 25 4.19 4.92 18.81
CA GLY A 25 5.09 5.76 18.02
C GLY A 25 5.20 7.21 18.49
N TYR A 26 4.56 7.61 19.58
CA TYR A 26 4.67 8.96 20.13
C TYR A 26 6.00 9.21 20.83
N ILE A 27 6.47 10.46 20.78
CA ILE A 27 7.59 10.97 21.58
C ILE A 27 7.05 12.02 22.54
N GLY A 28 7.07 11.68 23.83
CA GLY A 28 6.59 12.54 24.91
C GLY A 28 5.06 12.67 25.00
N GLY A 29 4.62 13.63 25.81
CA GLY A 29 3.22 13.94 26.06
C GLY A 29 2.51 12.99 27.03
N ASP A 30 1.33 13.44 27.45
CA ASP A 30 0.40 12.75 28.33
C ASP A 30 -0.93 12.49 27.61
N VAL A 31 -1.77 11.64 28.19
CA VAL A 31 -3.10 11.35 27.66
C VAL A 31 -4.17 12.13 28.41
N HIS A 32 -5.05 12.79 27.67
CA HIS A 32 -6.31 13.28 28.20
C HIS A 32 -7.40 12.26 27.84
N LEU A 33 -7.85 11.51 28.84
CA LEU A 33 -9.07 10.73 28.75
C LEU A 33 -10.24 11.67 29.04
N GLY A 34 -10.78 12.30 28.00
CA GLY A 34 -12.01 13.05 28.18
C GLY A 34 -13.10 12.12 28.73
N GLY A 35 -13.95 12.66 29.60
CA GLY A 35 -15.21 12.00 29.93
C GLY A 35 -16.05 11.83 28.66
N ILE A 36 -17.18 11.11 28.76
CA ILE A 36 -18.15 10.97 27.66
C ILE A 36 -18.84 12.33 27.42
N VAL A 37 -18.10 13.30 26.88
CA VAL A 37 -18.59 14.60 26.44
C VAL A 37 -18.81 14.48 24.94
N PRO A 38 -20.04 14.70 24.45
CA PRO A 38 -20.31 14.63 23.02
C PRO A 38 -19.48 15.66 22.23
N VAL A 39 -18.75 15.18 21.22
CA VAL A 39 -18.04 15.98 20.21
C VAL A 39 -18.89 15.99 18.93
N GLY A 40 -19.70 17.03 18.78
CA GLY A 40 -20.63 17.20 17.65
C GLY A 40 -21.58 16.02 17.45
N ASP A 41 -22.12 15.90 16.23
CA ASP A 41 -22.98 14.77 15.81
C ASP A 41 -22.17 13.59 15.23
N SER A 42 -20.87 13.49 15.54
CA SER A 42 -20.03 12.41 15.00
C SER A 42 -20.55 11.04 15.46
N ALA A 43 -20.65 10.09 14.53
CA ALA A 43 -20.97 8.70 14.87
C ALA A 43 -19.83 8.06 15.70
N ASP A 44 -18.63 8.63 15.62
CA ASP A 44 -17.40 8.15 16.24
C ASP A 44 -16.93 9.04 17.39
N GLN A 45 -17.86 9.32 18.31
CA GLN A 45 -17.62 10.11 19.53
C GLN A 45 -16.34 9.70 20.25
N LEU A 46 -16.04 8.40 20.31
CA LEU A 46 -14.85 7.84 20.98
C LEU A 46 -13.53 8.18 20.28
N LEU A 47 -13.55 8.48 18.98
CA LEU A 47 -12.34 8.89 18.25
C LEU A 47 -11.91 10.29 18.69
N TYR A 48 -12.87 11.17 18.99
CA TYR A 48 -12.65 12.58 19.30
C TYR A 48 -12.76 12.94 20.79
N SER A 49 -13.35 12.08 21.63
CA SER A 49 -13.53 12.32 23.06
C SER A 49 -12.24 12.25 23.88
N SER A 50 -11.14 11.82 23.28
CA SER A 50 -9.85 11.67 23.94
C SER A 50 -8.70 12.07 23.00
N HIS A 51 -7.62 12.57 23.57
CA HIS A 51 -6.45 13.00 22.81
C HIS A 51 -5.17 12.84 23.61
N ARG A 52 -4.05 12.64 22.91
CA ARG A 52 -2.73 12.89 23.48
C ARG A 52 -2.47 14.39 23.45
N TRP A 53 -1.77 14.92 24.44
CA TRP A 53 -1.32 16.30 24.45
C TRP A 53 0.14 16.40 24.93
N GLY A 54 0.83 17.48 24.57
CA GLY A 54 2.22 17.73 24.96
C GLY A 54 3.24 16.81 24.28
N MET A 55 2.84 16.10 23.22
CA MET A 55 3.78 15.31 22.42
C MET A 55 4.63 16.24 21.55
N SER A 56 5.90 15.89 21.33
CA SER A 56 6.72 16.59 20.36
C SER A 56 6.63 15.96 18.97
N ALA A 57 6.37 14.65 18.88
CA ALA A 57 6.30 13.95 17.62
C ALA A 57 5.51 12.64 17.67
N TYR A 58 5.18 12.11 16.50
CA TYR A 58 4.89 10.71 16.22
C TYR A 58 5.83 10.20 15.13
N GLU A 59 6.40 9.03 15.35
CA GLU A 59 7.17 8.23 14.39
C GLU A 59 6.33 7.00 14.01
N VAL A 60 5.69 7.05 12.86
CA VAL A 60 4.80 5.97 12.39
C VAL A 60 5.56 5.10 11.40
N ARG A 61 5.87 3.86 11.77
CA ARG A 61 6.48 2.90 10.84
C ARG A 61 5.52 2.66 9.68
N VAL A 62 6.01 2.89 8.47
CA VAL A 62 5.30 2.58 7.24
C VAL A 62 5.92 1.36 6.57
N PRO A 63 5.14 0.57 5.81
CA PRO A 63 5.62 -0.69 5.24
C PRO A 63 6.80 -0.54 4.28
N CYS A 64 6.97 0.65 3.70
CA CYS A 64 8.08 0.99 2.82
C CYS A 64 8.16 2.50 2.58
N PRO A 65 9.29 3.04 2.10
CA PRO A 65 9.34 4.37 1.52
C PRO A 65 8.27 4.52 0.43
N ALA A 66 7.38 5.50 0.45
CA ALA A 66 6.34 5.72 -0.57
C ALA A 66 5.67 7.08 -0.35
N ARG A 67 4.72 7.45 -1.21
CA ARG A 67 3.74 8.49 -0.89
C ARG A 67 2.63 7.92 -0.02
N TYR A 68 2.35 8.62 1.06
CA TYR A 68 1.27 8.31 1.98
C TYR A 68 0.32 9.50 2.11
N ARG A 69 -0.98 9.23 2.13
CA ARG A 69 -2.00 10.18 2.58
C ARG A 69 -2.08 10.10 4.09
N VAL A 70 -1.77 11.20 4.75
CA VAL A 70 -1.81 11.34 6.21
C VAL A 70 -2.99 12.22 6.56
N GLU A 71 -3.84 11.74 7.46
CA GLU A 71 -4.98 12.46 8.02
C GLU A 71 -4.80 12.55 9.54
N LEU A 72 -4.80 13.77 10.07
CA LEU A 72 -4.70 14.05 11.50
C LEU A 72 -6.05 14.55 11.98
N HIS A 73 -6.58 13.89 13.00
CA HIS A 73 -7.87 14.18 13.59
C HIS A 73 -7.69 14.90 14.92
N PHE A 74 -8.48 15.96 15.12
CA PHE A 74 -8.44 16.80 16.31
C PHE A 74 -9.87 17.08 16.80
N ALA A 75 -10.02 17.23 18.10
CA ALA A 75 -11.15 17.92 18.72
C ALA A 75 -10.69 18.59 20.00
N GLU A 76 -10.86 19.91 20.10
CA GLU A 76 -10.60 20.62 21.35
C GLU A 76 -11.78 20.40 22.31
N VAL A 77 -11.51 19.66 23.38
CA VAL A 77 -12.50 19.27 24.40
C VAL A 77 -12.23 19.92 25.77
N VAL A 78 -11.12 20.65 25.92
CA VAL A 78 -10.71 21.30 27.16
C VAL A 78 -10.87 22.81 27.07
N PHE A 79 -10.35 23.43 26.01
CA PHE A 79 -10.44 24.87 25.79
C PHE A 79 -11.66 25.24 24.94
N THR A 80 -12.23 26.42 25.17
CA THR A 80 -13.50 26.83 24.54
C THR A 80 -13.40 28.10 23.73
N GLU A 81 -12.30 28.85 23.84
CA GLU A 81 -12.08 30.12 23.16
C GLU A 81 -10.90 30.03 22.18
N PRO A 82 -10.96 30.72 21.02
CA PRO A 82 -9.83 30.87 20.13
C PRO A 82 -8.59 31.43 20.84
N GLY A 83 -7.42 30.99 20.41
CA GLY A 83 -6.11 31.42 20.86
C GLY A 83 -5.61 30.74 22.13
N GLN A 84 -6.42 29.91 22.79
CA GLN A 84 -6.02 29.20 24.01
C GLN A 84 -5.02 28.07 23.75
N ARG A 85 -5.11 27.41 22.58
CA ARG A 85 -4.14 26.42 22.13
C ARG A 85 -3.81 26.64 20.67
N VAL A 86 -2.53 26.93 20.40
CA VAL A 86 -2.00 27.18 19.07
C VAL A 86 -0.71 26.41 18.90
N PHE A 87 -0.60 25.60 17.85
CA PHE A 87 0.60 24.80 17.61
C PHE A 87 0.88 24.61 16.12
N GLY A 88 2.14 24.34 15.78
CA GLY A 88 2.56 23.93 14.46
C GLY A 88 2.48 22.41 14.29
N VAL A 89 2.28 21.98 13.05
CA VAL A 89 2.34 20.57 12.63
C VAL A 89 3.16 20.48 11.35
N SER A 90 4.13 19.56 11.30
CA SER A 90 4.85 19.18 10.08
C SER A 90 4.76 17.69 9.82
N LEU A 91 4.88 17.33 8.54
CA LEU A 91 5.05 15.95 8.06
C LEU A 91 6.36 15.89 7.29
N GLU A 92 7.25 14.96 7.62
CA GLU A 92 8.56 14.80 6.96
C GLU A 92 9.35 16.12 6.91
N GLY A 93 9.36 16.86 8.03
CA GLY A 93 9.97 18.19 8.15
C GLY A 93 9.30 19.31 7.34
N ARG A 94 8.20 19.04 6.63
CA ARG A 94 7.45 20.03 5.83
C ARG A 94 6.22 20.52 6.60
N PRO A 95 6.04 21.85 6.78
CA PRO A 95 4.88 22.37 7.49
C PRO A 95 3.56 22.00 6.83
N LEU A 96 2.66 21.37 7.60
CA LEU A 96 1.26 21.13 7.27
C LEU A 96 0.38 22.29 7.76
N ALA A 97 0.59 22.72 9.01
CA ALA A 97 -0.03 23.90 9.59
C ALA A 97 1.01 24.64 10.45
N ARG A 98 1.18 25.95 10.22
CA ARG A 98 2.18 26.74 10.99
C ARG A 98 1.64 27.28 12.31
N LYS A 99 0.32 27.47 12.41
CA LYS A 99 -0.42 27.98 13.56
C LYS A 99 -1.83 27.40 13.53
N LEU A 100 -1.94 26.14 13.91
CA LEU A 100 -3.23 25.47 14.05
C LEU A 100 -3.88 25.90 15.36
N ASP A 101 -5.10 26.41 15.24
CA ASP A 101 -6.03 26.66 16.34
C ASP A 101 -7.35 25.98 15.97
N VAL A 102 -7.68 24.90 16.67
CA VAL A 102 -8.87 24.08 16.35
C VAL A 102 -10.15 24.82 16.72
N VAL A 103 -10.14 25.61 17.79
CA VAL A 103 -11.33 26.37 18.24
C VAL A 103 -11.62 27.53 17.29
N ASP A 104 -10.59 28.21 16.80
CA ASP A 104 -10.76 29.25 15.77
C ASP A 104 -11.29 28.64 14.45
N ALA A 105 -10.79 27.46 14.07
CA ALA A 105 -11.14 26.80 12.81
C ALA A 105 -12.58 26.25 12.79
N VAL A 106 -13.01 25.57 13.85
CA VAL A 106 -14.31 24.87 13.89
C VAL A 106 -15.11 25.07 15.17
N GLY A 107 -14.57 25.74 16.18
CA GLY A 107 -15.17 25.83 17.51
C GLY A 107 -14.85 24.62 18.40
N ALA A 108 -15.07 24.78 19.70
CA ALA A 108 -14.83 23.72 20.67
C ALA A 108 -15.84 22.56 20.53
N MET A 109 -15.42 21.37 20.96
CA MET A 109 -16.19 20.12 20.89
C MET A 109 -16.66 19.79 19.47
N ARG A 110 -15.84 20.10 18.45
CA ARG A 110 -16.09 19.74 17.06
C ARG A 110 -14.89 19.03 16.43
N PRO A 111 -15.13 18.04 15.55
CA PRO A 111 -14.06 17.37 14.84
C PRO A 111 -13.43 18.30 13.81
N PHE A 112 -12.11 18.24 13.71
CA PHE A 112 -11.31 18.91 12.70
C PHE A 112 -10.28 17.95 12.12
N GLU A 113 -10.06 18.04 10.81
CA GLU A 113 -9.19 17.13 10.08
C GLU A 113 -8.20 17.92 9.23
N LEU A 114 -6.93 17.56 9.33
CA LEU A 114 -5.91 17.99 8.37
C LEU A 114 -5.45 16.79 7.56
N ARG A 115 -5.44 16.95 6.24
CA ARG A 115 -5.03 15.89 5.31
C ARG A 115 -3.94 16.36 4.35
N ARG A 116 -2.96 15.51 4.09
CA ARG A 116 -1.94 15.75 3.05
C ARG A 116 -1.29 14.47 2.58
N ASP A 117 -1.02 14.40 1.28
CA ASP A 117 -0.15 13.38 0.72
C ASP A 117 1.32 13.81 0.90
N VAL A 118 2.15 12.97 1.54
CA VAL A 118 3.57 13.22 1.81
C VAL A 118 4.42 12.05 1.31
N GLN A 119 5.65 12.35 0.86
CA GLN A 119 6.62 11.32 0.49
C GLN A 119 7.42 10.94 1.73
N VAL A 120 7.37 9.68 2.13
CA VAL A 120 8.21 9.06 3.15
C VAL A 120 9.35 8.32 2.46
N THR A 121 10.58 8.48 2.93
CA THR A 121 11.78 7.98 2.22
C THR A 121 12.59 6.93 2.96
N ASP A 122 12.42 6.82 4.27
CA ASP A 122 13.23 5.98 5.17
C ASP A 122 12.40 4.87 5.85
N GLY A 123 11.12 4.75 5.50
CA GLY A 123 10.20 3.78 6.11
C GLY A 123 9.62 4.23 7.45
N LEU A 124 9.86 5.48 7.86
CA LEU A 124 9.33 6.07 9.07
C LEU A 124 8.64 7.40 8.71
N LEU A 125 7.34 7.50 8.96
CA LEU A 125 6.65 8.78 8.81
C LEU A 125 6.86 9.62 10.06
N ASP A 126 7.53 10.76 9.89
CA ASP A 126 7.78 11.75 10.93
C ASP A 126 6.66 12.80 10.95
N ILE A 127 6.03 12.95 12.12
CA ILE A 127 4.97 13.93 12.37
C ILE A 127 5.40 14.78 13.57
N ASP A 128 5.85 16.01 13.35
CA ASP A 128 6.26 16.89 14.44
C ASP A 128 5.14 17.84 14.87
N PHE A 129 5.09 18.11 16.16
CA PHE A 129 4.23 19.09 16.78
C PHE A 129 5.07 20.16 17.47
N THR A 130 4.77 21.44 17.22
CA THR A 130 5.51 22.56 17.82
C THR A 130 4.56 23.45 18.61
N ALA A 131 4.68 23.43 19.94
CA ALA A 131 3.91 24.33 20.80
C ALA A 131 4.19 25.81 20.46
N ILE A 132 3.14 26.62 20.35
CA ILE A 132 3.23 28.09 20.21
C ILE A 132 2.51 28.74 21.39
N VAL A 133 1.28 28.29 21.67
CA VAL A 133 0.49 28.62 22.86
C VAL A 133 -0.10 27.31 23.37
N GLU A 134 0.20 26.93 24.61
CA GLU A 134 -0.15 25.63 25.19
C GLU A 134 0.39 24.42 24.40
N ASP A 135 0.22 23.25 25.01
CA ASP A 135 0.73 22.01 24.48
C ASP A 135 -0.10 21.49 23.29
N PRO A 136 0.55 20.97 22.23
CA PRO A 136 -0.13 20.43 21.05
C PRO A 136 -0.99 19.22 21.41
N MET A 137 -1.96 18.88 20.56
CA MET A 137 -2.74 17.65 20.72
C MET A 137 -3.06 16.96 19.40
N VAL A 138 -3.43 15.69 19.49
CA VAL A 138 -3.99 14.90 18.39
C VAL A 138 -4.92 13.83 18.98
N SER A 139 -6.06 13.62 18.34
CA SER A 139 -7.05 12.60 18.73
C SER A 139 -6.78 11.28 18.02
N ALA A 140 -6.47 11.33 16.72
CA ALA A 140 -6.17 10.15 15.93
C ALA A 140 -5.32 10.47 14.69
N ILE A 141 -4.66 9.45 14.16
CA ILE A 141 -3.80 9.52 12.98
C ILE A 141 -4.18 8.41 12.02
N SER A 142 -4.45 8.76 10.77
CA SER A 142 -4.71 7.84 9.68
C SER A 142 -3.61 7.98 8.63
N VAL A 143 -3.05 6.85 8.18
CA VAL A 143 -1.97 6.79 7.19
C VAL A 143 -2.31 5.73 6.15
N ASP A 144 -2.56 6.20 4.93
CA ASP A 144 -2.86 5.36 3.77
C ASP A 144 -1.75 5.45 2.75
N ARG A 145 -1.32 4.31 2.21
CA ARG A 145 -0.35 4.31 1.12
C ARG A 145 -1.06 4.71 -0.17
N VAL A 146 -0.52 5.69 -0.88
CA VAL A 146 -1.10 6.19 -2.14
C VAL A 146 -0.13 6.12 -3.32
N SER A 147 1.04 5.52 -3.13
CA SER A 147 1.93 5.08 -4.21
C SER A 147 2.61 3.75 -3.88
N ALA A 148 3.21 3.11 -4.88
CA ALA A 148 4.09 1.97 -4.68
C ALA A 148 5.31 2.33 -3.82
N CYS A 149 5.96 1.30 -3.28
CA CYS A 149 7.19 1.44 -2.50
C CYS A 149 8.35 1.96 -3.36
N SER A 150 9.10 2.92 -2.83
CA SER A 150 10.36 3.39 -3.39
C SER A 150 11.41 2.35 -3.01
N GLY A 151 11.81 1.55 -3.99
CA GLY A 151 12.58 0.31 -3.77
C GLY A 151 11.95 -0.91 -4.44
N ASP A 152 10.64 -0.88 -4.73
CA ASP A 152 9.99 -1.80 -5.68
C ASP A 152 10.26 -1.38 -7.15
N ALA A 153 11.10 -0.37 -7.35
CA ALA A 153 11.77 -0.17 -8.62
C ALA A 153 12.81 -1.28 -8.82
N SER A 154 12.34 -2.48 -9.18
CA SER A 154 13.02 -3.23 -10.22
C SER A 154 13.20 -2.27 -11.42
N PRO A 155 14.31 -2.30 -12.17
CA PRO A 155 14.55 -1.33 -13.24
C PRO A 155 13.39 -1.34 -14.25
N GLY A 156 12.53 -0.32 -14.15
CA GLY A 156 11.42 -0.03 -15.06
C GLY A 156 10.19 -0.93 -14.93
N THR A 157 9.10 -0.39 -14.36
CA THR A 157 7.75 -0.73 -14.83
C THR A 157 6.93 0.55 -14.95
N PRO A 158 6.55 0.99 -16.16
CA PRO A 158 5.47 1.95 -16.31
C PRO A 158 4.21 1.33 -15.72
N THR A 159 3.43 2.08 -14.93
CA THR A 159 2.04 1.71 -14.68
C THR A 159 1.38 1.54 -16.04
N PRO A 160 0.85 0.36 -16.41
CA PRO A 160 0.19 0.22 -17.70
C PRO A 160 -1.05 1.11 -17.69
N ASN A 161 -1.03 2.19 -18.48
CA ASN A 161 -2.27 2.80 -18.92
C ASN A 161 -2.97 1.73 -19.78
N GLY A 162 -4.01 1.10 -19.24
CA GLY A 162 -4.55 -0.10 -19.85
C GLY A 162 -5.81 -0.62 -19.18
N ASP A 163 -6.59 -1.38 -19.95
CA ASP A 163 -7.81 -2.01 -19.46
C ASP A 163 -7.45 -3.29 -18.71
N VAL A 164 -7.88 -3.41 -17.44
CA VAL A 164 -7.66 -4.63 -16.64
C VAL A 164 -8.48 -5.76 -17.25
N VAL A 165 -7.80 -6.80 -17.74
CA VAL A 165 -8.41 -7.98 -18.35
C VAL A 165 -8.69 -9.03 -17.28
N TYR A 166 -7.68 -9.31 -16.45
CA TYR A 166 -7.77 -10.33 -15.41
C TYR A 166 -7.18 -9.86 -14.09
N ARG A 167 -7.82 -10.30 -13.01
CA ARG A 167 -7.29 -10.38 -11.64
C ARG A 167 -7.78 -11.70 -11.07
N ILE A 168 -6.91 -12.69 -10.96
CA ILE A 168 -7.24 -14.06 -10.58
C ILE A 168 -6.55 -14.39 -9.26
N SER A 169 -7.32 -14.83 -8.26
CA SER A 169 -6.76 -15.42 -7.04
C SER A 169 -6.43 -16.89 -7.33
N ALA A 170 -5.16 -17.21 -7.52
CA ALA A 170 -4.69 -18.44 -8.17
C ALA A 170 -4.88 -19.73 -7.34
N ALA A 171 -5.44 -19.61 -6.15
CA ALA A 171 -6.02 -20.72 -5.41
C ALA A 171 -7.13 -20.22 -4.50
N GLY A 172 -7.84 -19.15 -4.85
CA GLY A 172 -8.85 -18.54 -3.97
C GLY A 172 -10.26 -18.62 -4.55
N ASN A 173 -11.21 -18.27 -3.69
CA ASN A 173 -12.52 -17.82 -4.16
C ASN A 173 -12.39 -16.36 -4.66
N GLU A 174 -13.48 -15.80 -5.17
CA GLU A 174 -13.55 -14.37 -5.43
C GLU A 174 -13.17 -13.57 -4.17
N TYR A 175 -12.35 -12.54 -4.36
CA TYR A 175 -11.80 -11.72 -3.28
C TYR A 175 -11.80 -10.25 -3.69
N THR A 176 -12.21 -9.37 -2.77
CA THR A 176 -12.06 -7.92 -2.94
C THR A 176 -10.95 -7.45 -2.01
N ALA A 177 -9.87 -6.94 -2.61
CA ALA A 177 -8.74 -6.39 -1.87
C ALA A 177 -9.10 -5.05 -1.20
N PRO A 178 -8.37 -4.60 -0.17
CA PRO A 178 -8.68 -3.37 0.54
C PRO A 178 -8.63 -2.10 -0.32
N ASP A 179 -7.89 -2.14 -1.43
CA ASP A 179 -7.83 -1.09 -2.45
C ASP A 179 -9.09 -1.03 -3.34
N GLY A 180 -10.04 -1.95 -3.15
CA GLY A 180 -11.27 -2.09 -3.93
C GLY A 180 -11.13 -2.96 -5.18
N SER A 181 -9.93 -3.46 -5.48
CA SER A 181 -9.68 -4.35 -6.61
C SER A 181 -10.38 -5.68 -6.42
N ARG A 182 -11.19 -6.08 -7.40
CA ARG A 182 -11.88 -7.39 -7.41
C ARG A 182 -11.03 -8.43 -8.13
N TRP A 183 -10.83 -9.55 -7.46
CA TRP A 183 -10.11 -10.72 -7.94
C TRP A 183 -11.11 -11.87 -8.10
N SER A 184 -11.20 -12.45 -9.29
CA SER A 184 -12.03 -13.62 -9.52
C SER A 184 -11.46 -14.85 -8.80
N ALA A 185 -12.32 -15.86 -8.63
CA ALA A 185 -11.86 -17.18 -8.24
C ALA A 185 -10.87 -17.75 -9.27
N ASP A 186 -10.08 -18.72 -8.82
CA ASP A 186 -9.08 -19.40 -9.64
C ASP A 186 -9.70 -20.06 -10.88
N GLN A 187 -9.11 -19.80 -12.05
CA GLN A 187 -9.63 -20.26 -13.34
C GLN A 187 -8.50 -20.32 -14.38
N TYR A 188 -8.72 -21.08 -15.45
CA TYR A 188 -7.81 -21.24 -16.59
C TYR A 188 -6.46 -21.93 -16.31
N PHE A 189 -6.29 -22.54 -15.14
CA PHE A 189 -5.09 -23.32 -14.79
C PHE A 189 -5.10 -24.72 -15.43
N ASP A 190 -3.91 -25.26 -15.65
CA ASP A 190 -3.69 -26.67 -15.97
C ASP A 190 -2.97 -27.39 -14.81
N GLY A 191 -3.69 -28.32 -14.18
CA GLY A 191 -3.18 -29.15 -13.09
C GLY A 191 -2.90 -28.41 -11.77
N GLY A 192 -2.08 -29.04 -10.93
CA GLY A 192 -1.70 -28.56 -9.62
C GLY A 192 -2.76 -28.73 -8.52
N GLU A 193 -2.33 -28.41 -7.31
CA GLU A 193 -3.08 -28.48 -6.06
C GLU A 193 -3.14 -27.10 -5.40
N THR A 194 -4.03 -26.93 -4.44
CA THR A 194 -4.13 -25.68 -3.69
C THR A 194 -3.58 -25.85 -2.28
N SER A 195 -2.86 -24.86 -1.79
CA SER A 195 -2.47 -24.81 -0.38
C SER A 195 -3.70 -24.59 0.52
N GLY A 196 -3.51 -24.85 1.82
CA GLY A 196 -4.40 -24.31 2.84
C GLY A 196 -4.24 -22.79 2.97
N GLN A 197 -5.25 -22.13 3.56
CA GLN A 197 -5.16 -20.73 3.92
C GLN A 197 -4.28 -20.57 5.17
N VAL A 198 -3.22 -19.77 5.10
CA VAL A 198 -2.53 -19.28 6.29
C VAL A 198 -3.25 -18.06 6.84
N SER A 199 -3.42 -18.01 8.16
CA SER A 199 -4.06 -16.92 8.88
C SER A 199 -3.09 -15.84 9.37
N GLN A 200 -1.80 -16.03 9.14
CA GLN A 200 -0.76 -15.08 9.50
C GLN A 200 -0.70 -13.94 8.48
N HIS A 201 -0.34 -12.75 8.97
CA HIS A 201 -0.11 -11.58 8.12
C HIS A 201 1.00 -11.85 7.11
N VAL A 202 0.78 -11.45 5.85
CA VAL A 202 1.80 -11.51 4.80
C VAL A 202 2.40 -10.11 4.66
N ALA A 203 3.68 -9.98 4.97
CA ALA A 203 4.37 -8.70 4.88
C ALA A 203 4.40 -8.17 3.43
N GLY A 204 4.46 -6.84 3.28
CA GLY A 204 4.46 -6.15 1.98
C GLY A 204 3.10 -5.98 1.31
N THR A 205 2.02 -6.53 1.86
CA THR A 205 0.67 -6.42 1.32
C THR A 205 -0.34 -6.07 2.43
N ASP A 206 -1.42 -5.37 2.08
CA ASP A 206 -2.60 -5.24 2.95
C ASP A 206 -3.69 -6.28 2.55
N ALA A 207 -3.45 -7.05 1.49
CA ALA A 207 -4.35 -8.07 0.94
C ALA A 207 -3.97 -9.49 1.38
N ASP A 208 -3.79 -9.72 2.68
CA ASP A 208 -3.35 -11.01 3.25
C ASP A 208 -4.07 -12.24 2.68
N PRO A 209 -5.41 -12.25 2.50
CA PRO A 209 -6.10 -13.41 1.96
C PRO A 209 -5.64 -13.82 0.56
N LEU A 210 -5.20 -12.85 -0.27
CA LEU A 210 -4.74 -13.10 -1.63
C LEU A 210 -3.39 -13.85 -1.67
N TYR A 211 -2.53 -13.60 -0.69
CA TYR A 211 -1.19 -14.20 -0.60
C TYR A 211 -1.12 -15.37 0.38
N GLY A 212 -2.09 -15.47 1.29
CA GLY A 212 -2.18 -16.54 2.28
C GLY A 212 -2.62 -17.88 1.71
N ARG A 213 -2.96 -17.96 0.42
CA ARG A 213 -3.23 -19.21 -0.30
C ARG A 213 -2.58 -19.15 -1.67
N HIS A 214 -2.10 -20.30 -2.15
CA HIS A 214 -1.47 -20.40 -3.47
C HIS A 214 -1.80 -21.74 -4.14
N ARG A 215 -1.70 -21.77 -5.46
CA ARG A 215 -1.66 -23.01 -6.23
C ARG A 215 -0.21 -23.43 -6.37
N TRP A 216 0.01 -24.73 -6.34
CA TRP A 216 1.31 -25.32 -6.53
C TRP A 216 1.25 -26.55 -7.43
N GLY A 217 2.36 -26.88 -8.08
CA GLY A 217 2.47 -28.05 -8.97
C GLY A 217 1.64 -27.94 -10.25
N MET A 218 1.20 -26.73 -10.63
CA MET A 218 0.52 -26.48 -11.90
C MET A 218 1.51 -26.43 -13.07
N ALA A 219 1.03 -26.83 -14.25
CA ALA A 219 1.80 -26.70 -15.48
C ALA A 219 1.74 -25.26 -16.04
N GLY A 220 0.59 -24.59 -15.90
CA GLY A 220 0.40 -23.27 -16.48
C GLY A 220 -1.00 -22.68 -16.32
N TYR A 221 -1.20 -21.53 -16.95
CA TYR A 221 -2.49 -20.85 -17.16
C TYR A 221 -2.63 -20.49 -18.64
N ALA A 222 -3.81 -20.69 -19.22
CA ALA A 222 -4.13 -20.32 -20.60
C ALA A 222 -5.28 -19.30 -20.60
N LEU A 223 -4.94 -18.01 -20.66
CA LEU A 223 -5.85 -16.89 -20.38
C LEU A 223 -6.37 -16.27 -21.69
N PRO A 224 -7.65 -16.48 -22.08
CA PRO A 224 -8.17 -15.88 -23.31
C PRO A 224 -8.15 -14.35 -23.24
N VAL A 225 -7.50 -13.68 -24.18
CA VAL A 225 -7.43 -12.21 -24.19
C VAL A 225 -8.44 -11.61 -25.18
N PRO A 226 -8.94 -10.38 -24.95
CA PRO A 226 -9.98 -9.78 -25.81
C PRO A 226 -9.50 -9.53 -27.24
N GLU A 227 -8.22 -9.24 -27.43
CA GLU A 227 -7.59 -9.03 -28.73
C GLU A 227 -6.09 -9.36 -28.71
N ASN A 228 -5.49 -9.61 -29.86
CA ASN A 228 -4.03 -9.73 -29.96
C ASN A 228 -3.39 -8.39 -29.65
N GLY A 229 -2.30 -8.39 -28.88
CA GLY A 229 -1.68 -7.15 -28.44
C GLY A 229 -0.67 -7.37 -27.32
N THR A 230 -0.21 -6.25 -26.79
CA THR A 230 0.77 -6.21 -25.71
C THR A 230 0.06 -6.15 -24.36
N TYR A 231 0.43 -7.04 -23.45
CA TYR A 231 -0.16 -7.15 -22.13
C TYR A 231 0.91 -6.98 -21.05
N SER A 232 0.53 -6.36 -19.93
CA SER A 232 1.28 -6.42 -18.68
C SER A 232 0.81 -7.64 -17.89
N LEU A 233 1.65 -8.66 -17.79
CA LEU A 233 1.46 -9.83 -16.96
C LEU A 233 2.11 -9.60 -15.59
N VAL A 234 1.31 -9.58 -14.53
CA VAL A 234 1.75 -9.41 -13.15
C VAL A 234 1.52 -10.71 -12.38
N LEU A 235 2.60 -11.28 -11.87
CA LEU A 235 2.61 -12.54 -11.13
C LEU A 235 2.87 -12.25 -9.65
N HIS A 236 2.00 -12.77 -8.80
CA HIS A 236 2.04 -12.56 -7.35
C HIS A 236 2.39 -13.86 -6.64
N PHE A 237 3.37 -13.80 -5.76
CA PHE A 237 3.89 -14.91 -4.99
C PHE A 237 3.97 -14.54 -3.51
N ALA A 238 3.90 -15.55 -2.64
CA ALA A 238 4.36 -15.46 -1.26
C ALA A 238 4.77 -16.85 -0.79
N GLU A 239 6.02 -17.01 -0.35
CA GLU A 239 6.46 -18.28 0.21
C GLU A 239 5.89 -18.44 1.62
N THR A 240 4.92 -19.35 1.80
CA THR A 240 4.25 -19.59 3.09
C THR A 240 4.63 -20.94 3.72
N VAL A 241 5.47 -21.74 3.06
CA VAL A 241 5.81 -23.11 3.47
C VAL A 241 7.30 -23.23 3.81
N PHE A 242 8.17 -22.78 2.92
CA PHE A 242 9.61 -22.90 3.06
C PHE A 242 10.23 -21.72 3.80
N THR A 243 11.30 -22.00 4.55
CA THR A 243 11.92 -21.04 5.48
C THR A 243 13.40 -20.80 5.23
N SER A 244 13.98 -21.43 4.21
CA SER A 244 15.37 -21.27 3.81
C SER A 244 15.50 -21.20 2.29
N PRO A 245 16.53 -20.50 1.76
CA PRO A 245 16.77 -20.44 0.33
C PRO A 245 17.06 -21.83 -0.24
N GLY A 246 16.72 -22.02 -1.51
CA GLY A 246 16.99 -23.20 -2.32
C GLY A 246 16.01 -24.35 -2.09
N GLN A 247 15.00 -24.19 -1.23
CA GLN A 247 14.02 -25.25 -0.96
C GLN A 247 12.96 -25.37 -2.06
N ARG A 248 12.61 -24.24 -2.70
CA ARG A 248 11.74 -24.20 -3.87
C ARG A 248 12.36 -23.26 -4.91
N VAL A 249 12.62 -23.79 -6.09
CA VAL A 249 13.18 -23.07 -7.22
C VAL A 249 12.43 -23.49 -8.48
N PHE A 250 11.93 -22.54 -9.26
CA PHE A 250 11.16 -22.85 -10.47
C PHE A 250 11.28 -21.77 -11.53
N GLY A 251 11.08 -22.17 -12.79
CA GLY A 251 10.98 -21.28 -13.93
C GLY A 251 9.55 -20.83 -14.21
N VAL A 252 9.43 -19.70 -14.89
CA VAL A 252 8.18 -19.16 -15.43
C VAL A 252 8.40 -18.75 -16.89
N THR A 253 7.49 -19.15 -17.76
CA THR A 253 7.45 -18.75 -19.17
C THR A 253 6.16 -18.01 -19.47
N ALA A 254 6.16 -17.16 -20.50
CA ALA A 254 4.94 -16.65 -21.11
C ALA A 254 5.11 -16.58 -22.63
N GLU A 255 4.07 -16.95 -23.39
CA GLU A 255 4.11 -16.95 -24.87
C GLU A 255 5.29 -17.76 -25.45
N GLY A 256 5.72 -18.81 -24.73
CA GLY A 256 6.88 -19.63 -25.09
C GLY A 256 8.25 -19.05 -24.71
N ASP A 257 8.32 -17.79 -24.24
CA ASP A 257 9.54 -17.15 -23.80
C ASP A 257 9.79 -17.34 -22.30
N THR A 258 11.04 -17.52 -21.90
CA THR A 258 11.43 -17.60 -20.48
C THR A 258 11.43 -16.23 -19.84
N LEU A 259 10.56 -16.03 -18.85
CA LEU A 259 10.51 -14.82 -18.03
C LEU A 259 11.42 -14.93 -16.80
N LEU A 260 11.45 -16.10 -16.17
CA LEU A 260 12.24 -16.44 -14.99
C LEU A 260 12.77 -17.86 -15.16
N SER A 261 14.06 -18.10 -14.93
CA SER A 261 14.64 -19.46 -15.04
C SER A 261 14.70 -20.20 -13.70
N ASP A 262 15.02 -19.49 -12.62
CA ASP A 262 15.36 -20.08 -11.32
C ASP A 262 14.79 -19.23 -10.16
N LEU A 263 13.49 -18.94 -10.20
CA LEU A 263 12.83 -18.15 -9.15
C LEU A 263 12.82 -18.93 -7.84
N ASP A 264 13.44 -18.33 -6.82
CA ASP A 264 13.32 -18.71 -5.42
C ASP A 264 12.69 -17.55 -4.64
N VAL A 265 11.39 -17.65 -4.38
CA VAL A 265 10.63 -16.61 -3.68
C VAL A 265 11.15 -16.40 -2.26
N GLN A 266 11.64 -17.46 -1.60
CA GLN A 266 12.18 -17.37 -0.26
C GLN A 266 13.48 -16.55 -0.27
N ALA A 267 14.38 -16.80 -1.23
CA ALA A 267 15.63 -16.06 -1.34
C ALA A 267 15.42 -14.58 -1.68
N GLU A 268 14.43 -14.30 -2.51
CA GLU A 268 14.12 -12.95 -3.00
C GLU A 268 13.40 -12.08 -1.97
N ALA A 269 12.47 -12.67 -1.22
CA ALA A 269 11.54 -11.92 -0.36
C ALA A 269 11.48 -12.42 1.10
N GLY A 270 11.83 -13.67 1.35
CA GLY A 270 11.65 -14.33 2.64
C GLY A 270 10.26 -14.96 2.81
N THR A 271 10.11 -15.70 3.90
CA THR A 271 8.86 -16.41 4.23
C THR A 271 7.80 -15.44 4.73
N GLY A 272 6.56 -15.60 4.24
CA GLY A 272 5.42 -14.78 4.63
C GLY A 272 5.53 -13.34 4.13
N GLN A 273 6.25 -13.12 3.03
CA GLN A 273 6.42 -11.81 2.39
C GLN A 273 5.88 -11.89 0.96
N ALA A 274 5.06 -10.92 0.56
CA ALA A 274 4.57 -10.79 -0.80
C ALA A 274 5.72 -10.42 -1.75
N TYR A 275 5.77 -11.10 -2.89
CA TYR A 275 6.74 -10.89 -3.97
C TYR A 275 5.99 -10.80 -5.29
N VAL A 276 6.21 -9.73 -6.05
CA VAL A 276 5.44 -9.44 -7.28
C VAL A 276 6.40 -9.20 -8.44
N ARG A 277 6.10 -9.78 -9.60
CA ARG A 277 6.88 -9.59 -10.83
C ARG A 277 5.97 -9.23 -11.98
N ALA A 278 6.29 -8.14 -12.67
CA ALA A 278 5.57 -7.67 -13.83
C ALA A 278 6.42 -7.86 -15.10
N PHE A 279 5.78 -8.27 -16.19
CA PHE A 279 6.38 -8.50 -17.49
C PHE A 279 5.50 -7.93 -18.58
N THR A 280 6.10 -7.48 -19.67
CA THR A 280 5.40 -7.13 -20.90
C THR A 280 5.47 -8.32 -21.84
N VAL A 281 4.32 -8.78 -22.32
CA VAL A 281 4.18 -9.98 -23.17
C VAL A 281 3.31 -9.66 -24.38
N ASP A 282 3.70 -10.16 -25.55
CA ASP A 282 2.96 -9.96 -26.80
C ASP A 282 2.16 -11.21 -27.15
N VAL A 283 0.84 -11.09 -27.21
CA VAL A 283 -0.08 -12.20 -27.50
C VAL A 283 -0.52 -12.13 -28.96
N ALA A 284 -0.30 -13.22 -29.70
CA ALA A 284 -0.52 -13.27 -31.15
C ALA A 284 -1.67 -14.19 -31.59
N ASP A 285 -2.21 -15.02 -30.70
CA ASP A 285 -3.21 -16.04 -31.05
C ASP A 285 -4.51 -15.95 -30.21
N GLY A 286 -4.65 -14.89 -29.42
CA GLY A 286 -5.82 -14.62 -28.58
C GLY A 286 -5.79 -15.34 -27.22
N THR A 287 -4.71 -16.02 -26.85
CA THR A 287 -4.53 -16.61 -25.52
C THR A 287 -3.18 -16.21 -24.94
N LEU A 288 -3.17 -15.68 -23.72
CA LEU A 288 -1.94 -15.51 -22.96
C LEU A 288 -1.61 -16.81 -22.21
N ASP A 289 -0.62 -17.53 -22.70
CA ASP A 289 -0.12 -18.78 -22.12
C ASP A 289 1.02 -18.51 -21.15
N VAL A 290 0.81 -18.84 -19.87
CA VAL A 290 1.82 -18.75 -18.79
C VAL A 290 2.19 -20.15 -18.36
N GLY A 291 3.49 -20.49 -18.40
CA GLY A 291 4.00 -21.81 -18.01
C GLY A 291 4.81 -21.77 -16.72
N PHE A 292 4.77 -22.85 -15.95
CA PHE A 292 5.58 -23.03 -14.74
C PHE A 292 6.39 -24.32 -14.82
N GLN A 293 7.67 -24.25 -14.45
CA GLN A 293 8.61 -25.35 -14.62
C GLN A 293 9.36 -25.60 -13.32
N SER A 294 9.17 -26.77 -12.71
CA SER A 294 9.93 -27.14 -11.50
C SER A 294 11.43 -27.28 -11.81
N VAL A 295 12.27 -26.69 -10.96
CA VAL A 295 13.72 -26.94 -10.91
C VAL A 295 14.05 -27.68 -9.61
N VAL A 296 13.59 -27.16 -8.48
CA VAL A 296 13.60 -27.79 -7.16
C VAL A 296 12.21 -27.60 -6.54
N GLU A 297 11.54 -28.70 -6.23
CA GLU A 297 10.16 -28.69 -5.69
C GLU A 297 9.13 -28.08 -6.65
N ASP A 298 7.85 -28.28 -6.36
CA ASP A 298 6.76 -27.80 -7.21
C ASP A 298 6.65 -26.27 -7.24
N PRO A 299 6.40 -25.66 -8.43
CA PRO A 299 6.20 -24.22 -8.57
C PRO A 299 4.98 -23.75 -7.79
N MET A 300 4.92 -22.45 -7.46
CA MET A 300 3.76 -21.87 -6.77
C MET A 300 3.37 -20.50 -7.33
N ILE A 301 2.10 -20.13 -7.18
CA ILE A 301 1.57 -18.81 -7.55
C ILE A 301 0.38 -18.45 -6.64
N SER A 302 0.35 -17.22 -6.14
CA SER A 302 -0.73 -16.71 -5.28
C SER A 302 -1.82 -16.00 -6.09
N ALA A 303 -1.44 -15.19 -7.07
CA ALA A 303 -2.38 -14.47 -7.93
C ALA A 303 -1.77 -14.06 -9.27
N ILE A 304 -2.64 -13.75 -10.25
CA ILE A 304 -2.26 -13.29 -11.59
C ILE A 304 -3.10 -12.06 -11.94
N GLU A 305 -2.47 -10.98 -12.36
CA GLU A 305 -3.12 -9.80 -12.95
C GLU A 305 -2.64 -9.61 -14.39
N VAL A 306 -3.57 -9.30 -15.29
CA VAL A 306 -3.31 -9.05 -16.71
C VAL A 306 -3.98 -7.75 -17.12
N VAL A 307 -3.20 -6.83 -17.67
CA VAL A 307 -3.68 -5.52 -18.14
C VAL A 307 -3.32 -5.38 -19.61
N HIS A 308 -4.30 -5.04 -20.46
CA HIS A 308 -4.06 -4.74 -21.87
C HIS A 308 -3.39 -3.38 -21.99
N VAL A 309 -2.19 -3.30 -22.58
CA VAL A 309 -1.46 -2.05 -22.74
C VAL A 309 -2.05 -1.31 -23.94
N THR A 310 -2.90 -0.31 -23.70
CA THR A 310 -3.44 0.54 -24.77
C THR A 310 -2.45 1.68 -25.03
N GLY A 311 -2.01 1.81 -26.28
CA GLY A 311 -0.85 2.64 -26.62
C GLY A 311 -0.97 4.11 -26.20
N SER A 312 0.02 4.57 -25.42
CA SER A 312 0.73 5.82 -25.73
C SER A 312 2.12 5.41 -26.22
N GLU A 313 2.36 5.61 -27.51
CA GLU A 313 3.68 5.47 -28.13
C GLU A 313 4.73 6.21 -27.28
N PRO A 314 5.94 5.66 -27.06
CA PRO A 314 6.99 6.43 -26.41
C PRO A 314 7.22 7.72 -27.20
N GLU A 315 7.18 8.86 -26.51
CA GLU A 315 7.48 10.16 -27.10
C GLU A 315 8.79 10.07 -27.89
N PRO A 316 8.83 10.44 -29.20
CA PRO A 316 10.05 10.35 -29.97
C PRO A 316 11.11 11.21 -29.28
N GLU A 317 12.26 10.60 -29.01
CA GLU A 317 13.43 11.25 -28.42
C GLU A 317 13.68 12.59 -29.13
N PRO A 318 13.90 13.71 -28.41
CA PRO A 318 14.07 15.02 -29.03
C PRO A 318 15.21 14.94 -30.05
N THR A 319 14.89 15.18 -31.33
CA THR A 319 15.90 15.25 -32.38
C THR A 319 16.95 16.27 -31.97
N PRO A 320 18.26 15.93 -31.94
CA PRO A 320 19.29 16.90 -31.62
C PRO A 320 19.18 18.08 -32.59
N THR A 321 18.97 19.27 -32.05
CA THR A 321 18.95 20.50 -32.84
C THR A 321 20.31 20.63 -33.54
N PRO A 322 20.37 20.80 -34.88
CA PRO A 322 21.65 20.98 -35.55
C PRO A 322 22.32 22.26 -35.04
N THR A 323 23.54 22.11 -34.52
CA THR A 323 24.41 23.24 -34.17
C THR A 323 24.56 24.16 -35.38
N PRO A 324 24.30 25.48 -35.25
CA PRO A 324 24.49 26.38 -36.38
C PRO A 324 25.98 26.43 -36.76
N THR A 325 26.28 26.12 -38.02
CA THR A 325 27.60 26.27 -38.61
C THR A 325 28.04 27.74 -38.50
N PRO A 326 29.24 28.04 -37.94
CA PRO A 326 29.74 29.41 -37.95
C PRO A 326 29.96 29.87 -39.39
N THR A 327 29.43 31.05 -39.71
CA THR A 327 29.66 31.71 -41.01
C THR A 327 31.13 32.17 -41.08
N PRO A 328 31.91 31.79 -42.10
CA PRO A 328 33.26 32.30 -42.26
C PRO A 328 33.22 33.79 -42.62
N THR A 329 34.03 34.60 -41.93
CA THR A 329 34.41 35.96 -42.34
C THR A 329 35.92 36.01 -42.50
#